data_AF-A0A7C1ZHF2-F1
#
_entry.id   AF-A0A7C1ZHF2-F1
#
_cell.length_a   1.000
_cell.length_b   1.000
_cell.length_c   1.000
_cell.angle_alpha   90.00
_cell.angle_beta   90.00
_cell.angle_gamma   90.00
#
_symmetry.space_group_name_H-M   'P 1'
#
loop_
_entity.id
_entity.type
_entity.pdbx_description
1 polymer ?
#
loop_
_entity_poly.entity_id
_entity_poly.type
_entity_poly.pdbx_seq_one_letter_code
_entity_poly.pdbx_strand_id
1 'polypeptide(L)'
;MKINPIHKQQNGLTLIELMIAIVLGLILVAGVIQIFVTNKQTYRVTEAQSRLQDNARFALEILTRDIRSTGYSGCRAIEKMNINQIANAPIPSPMGVNTIITGSDADSATTWSPSTPAELGTTVIGGTDVITLQRGTSCGATLTENIGSSDGEIPVVLPNSCKISEKDILMIADCEDGHIFRVTSINDNSGSTSQAIGHNSTLNQTDNFCKSYPASDPDDPSPAPSVCLTGESKQYNYDAEVFKFSAITYFIKLGHNGEPALWSYDQTTATGANNPSELIEGIENLQVLYGADDNDDDIVDRYVTAKVINDANDWDKVISAQISILAQTLDTNLTTSNQSVEFNGSTIAGTEGRLRRVFSSTIAIRNRVQ
;
A
#
# COMPACT_ATOMS: atom_id res chain seq x y z
N MET A 1 27.74 71.43 -64.06
CA MET A 1 26.79 71.15 -62.97
C MET A 1 27.58 70.48 -61.84
N LYS A 2 27.94 71.21 -60.77
CA LYS A 2 28.70 70.68 -59.61
C LYS A 2 27.69 70.19 -58.57
N ILE A 3 27.76 68.91 -58.20
CA ILE A 3 26.95 68.32 -57.12
C ILE A 3 27.70 68.54 -55.81
N ASN A 4 27.14 69.31 -54.87
CA ASN A 4 27.69 69.46 -53.52
C ASN A 4 27.23 68.28 -52.66
N PRO A 5 28.13 67.56 -51.97
CA PRO A 5 27.73 66.54 -51.01
C PRO A 5 27.20 67.23 -49.73
N ILE A 6 25.97 66.91 -49.34
CA ILE A 6 25.41 67.33 -48.06
C ILE A 6 26.12 66.51 -46.96
N HIS A 7 27.14 67.09 -46.33
CA HIS A 7 27.67 66.57 -45.09
C HIS A 7 26.66 66.85 -43.98
N LYS A 8 25.86 65.82 -43.64
CA LYS A 8 24.99 65.84 -42.47
C LYS A 8 25.91 65.89 -41.24
N GLN A 9 25.95 67.02 -40.54
CA GLN A 9 26.72 67.15 -39.31
C GLN A 9 26.21 66.12 -38.30
N GLN A 10 27.12 65.29 -37.77
CA GLN A 10 26.83 64.44 -36.62
C GLN A 10 26.65 65.35 -35.41
N ASN A 11 25.41 65.54 -34.98
CA ASN A 11 25.12 66.13 -33.69
C ASN A 11 25.61 65.12 -32.64
N GLY A 12 26.70 65.44 -31.94
CA GLY A 12 27.24 64.60 -30.88
C GLY A 12 26.24 64.45 -29.73
N LEU A 13 26.18 63.26 -29.15
CA LEU A 13 25.39 63.00 -27.95
C LEU A 13 25.97 63.75 -26.76
N THR A 14 25.12 64.37 -25.96
CA THR A 14 25.56 64.96 -24.70
C THR A 14 25.86 63.86 -23.68
N LEU A 15 26.83 64.08 -22.80
CA LEU A 15 27.17 63.12 -21.73
C LEU A 15 25.94 62.81 -20.86
N ILE A 16 25.04 63.79 -20.68
CA ILE A 16 23.81 63.62 -19.91
C ILE A 16 22.77 62.75 -20.63
N GLU A 17 22.63 62.85 -21.96
CA GLU A 17 21.77 61.92 -22.73
C GLU A 17 22.26 60.48 -22.64
N LEU A 18 23.58 60.27 -22.69
CA LEU A 18 24.16 58.93 -22.51
C LEU A 18 23.84 58.39 -21.10
N MET A 19 23.98 59.22 -20.06
CA MET A 19 23.67 58.83 -18.69
C MET A 19 22.17 58.51 -18.52
N ILE A 20 21.29 59.34 -19.07
CA ILE A 20 19.83 59.12 -19.01
C ILE A 20 19.45 57.83 -19.77
N ALA A 21 20.00 57.62 -20.97
CA ALA A 21 19.72 56.43 -21.77
C ALA A 21 20.16 55.14 -21.06
N ILE A 22 21.34 55.13 -20.43
CA ILE A 22 21.83 53.98 -19.66
C ILE A 22 20.95 53.72 -18.44
N VAL A 23 20.56 54.77 -17.70
CA VAL A 23 19.70 54.63 -16.51
C VAL A 23 18.33 54.07 -16.90
N LEU A 24 17.70 54.60 -17.95
CA LEU A 24 16.41 54.09 -18.43
C LEU A 24 16.53 52.65 -18.96
N GLY A 25 17.61 52.34 -19.69
CA GLY A 25 17.90 50.99 -20.16
C GLY A 25 18.04 49.98 -19.02
N LEU A 26 18.75 50.34 -17.94
CA LEU A 26 18.91 49.50 -16.76
C LEU A 26 17.58 49.25 -16.04
N ILE A 27 16.73 50.27 -15.90
CA ILE A 27 15.41 50.12 -15.28
C ILE A 27 14.53 49.17 -16.08
N LEU A 28 14.52 49.30 -17.42
CA LEU A 28 13.74 48.41 -18.29
C LEU A 28 14.24 46.96 -18.21
N VAL A 29 15.56 46.76 -18.29
CA VAL A 29 16.16 45.42 -18.21
C VAL A 29 15.91 44.79 -16.84
N ALA A 30 16.03 45.55 -15.74
CA ALA A 30 15.72 45.06 -14.40
C ALA A 30 14.25 44.63 -14.27
N GLY A 31 13.31 45.41 -14.84
CA GLY A 31 11.89 45.06 -14.89
C GLY A 31 11.63 43.75 -15.66
N VAL A 32 12.25 43.59 -16.83
CA VAL A 32 12.11 42.36 -17.65
C VAL A 32 12.70 41.15 -16.93
N ILE A 33 13.86 41.29 -16.28
CA ILE A 33 14.47 40.22 -15.48
C ILE A 33 13.54 39.80 -14.34
N GLN A 34 12.94 40.76 -13.63
CA GLN A 34 12.02 40.47 -12.53
C GLN A 34 10.79 39.67 -13.00
N ILE A 35 10.21 40.03 -14.15
CA ILE A 35 9.10 39.29 -14.75
C ILE A 35 9.53 37.88 -15.13
N PHE A 36 10.69 37.73 -15.76
CA PHE A 36 11.22 36.42 -16.16
C PHE A 36 11.45 35.50 -14.96
N VAL A 37 12.06 36.01 -13.88
CA VAL A 37 12.27 35.26 -12.63
C VAL A 37 10.94 34.86 -11.99
N THR A 38 9.99 35.78 -11.93
CA THR A 38 8.66 35.51 -11.36
C THR A 38 7.93 34.43 -12.17
N ASN A 39 7.93 34.54 -13.51
CA ASN A 39 7.33 33.54 -14.38
C ASN A 39 7.99 32.16 -14.18
N LYS A 40 9.32 32.09 -14.14
CA LYS A 40 10.05 30.83 -13.89
C LYS A 40 9.67 30.22 -12.54
N GLN A 41 9.54 31.03 -11.50
CA GLN A 41 9.11 30.55 -10.19
C GLN A 41 7.67 30.03 -10.23
N THR A 42 6.75 30.76 -10.88
CA THR A 42 5.36 30.32 -11.07
C THR A 42 5.27 28.99 -11.82
N TYR A 43 6.07 28.80 -12.87
CA TYR A 43 6.13 27.53 -13.59
C TYR A 43 6.58 26.37 -12.69
N ARG A 44 7.65 26.55 -11.90
CA ARG A 44 8.13 25.53 -10.94
C ARG A 44 7.07 25.18 -9.91
N VAL A 45 6.42 26.17 -9.32
CA VAL A 45 5.34 25.98 -8.34
C VAL A 45 4.18 25.18 -8.96
N THR A 46 3.75 25.55 -10.16
CA THR A 46 2.64 24.90 -10.85
C THR A 46 2.96 23.45 -11.22
N GLU A 47 4.16 23.18 -11.72
CA GLU A 47 4.61 21.82 -12.04
C GLU A 47 4.74 20.97 -10.77
N ALA A 48 5.40 21.47 -9.73
CA ALA A 48 5.60 20.75 -8.48
C ALA A 48 4.26 20.44 -7.78
N GLN A 49 3.30 21.38 -7.80
CA GLN A 49 1.96 21.15 -7.28
C GLN A 49 1.17 20.10 -8.09
N SER A 50 1.43 20.00 -9.39
CA SER A 50 0.79 18.99 -10.24
C SER A 50 1.34 17.60 -9.92
N ARG A 51 2.68 17.46 -9.86
CA ARG A 51 3.34 16.21 -9.45
C ARG A 51 2.94 15.75 -8.05
N LEU A 52 2.85 16.68 -7.09
CA LEU A 52 2.39 16.37 -5.73
C LEU A 52 0.97 15.77 -5.74
N GLN A 53 0.06 16.35 -6.51
CA GLN A 53 -1.32 15.85 -6.60
C GLN A 53 -1.40 14.48 -7.30
N ASP A 54 -0.62 14.28 -8.36
CA ASP A 54 -0.57 13.00 -9.07
C ASP A 54 -0.02 11.88 -8.16
N ASN A 55 1.09 12.14 -7.45
CA ASN A 55 1.67 11.20 -6.49
C ASN A 55 0.67 10.86 -5.37
N ALA A 56 0.03 11.87 -4.77
CA ALA A 56 -0.96 11.65 -3.71
C ALA A 56 -2.17 10.85 -4.22
N ARG A 57 -2.65 11.14 -5.44
CA ARG A 57 -3.74 10.40 -6.06
C ARG A 57 -3.36 8.93 -6.28
N PHE A 58 -2.17 8.66 -6.79
CA PHE A 58 -1.71 7.30 -7.04
C PHE A 58 -1.53 6.51 -5.73
N ALA A 59 -0.99 7.16 -4.69
CA ALA A 59 -0.89 6.58 -3.34
C ALA A 59 -2.27 6.19 -2.78
N LEU A 60 -3.24 7.10 -2.83
CA LEU A 60 -4.60 6.80 -2.38
C LEU A 60 -5.30 5.75 -3.24
N GLU A 61 -5.05 5.68 -4.54
CA GLU A 61 -5.62 4.68 -5.43
C GLU A 61 -5.15 3.27 -5.06
N ILE A 62 -3.84 3.08 -4.84
CA ILE A 62 -3.27 1.80 -4.40
C ILE A 62 -3.86 1.39 -3.05
N LEU A 63 -3.77 2.27 -2.04
CA LEU A 63 -4.27 1.99 -0.69
C LEU A 63 -5.78 1.68 -0.71
N THR A 64 -6.57 2.47 -1.44
CA THR A 64 -8.02 2.26 -1.54
C THR A 64 -8.34 0.91 -2.17
N ARG A 65 -7.70 0.56 -3.30
CA ARG A 65 -7.97 -0.71 -3.97
C ARG A 65 -7.65 -1.90 -3.07
N ASP A 66 -6.52 -1.84 -2.38
CA ASP A 66 -6.04 -2.93 -1.55
C ASP A 66 -6.85 -3.07 -0.26
N ILE A 67 -7.24 -1.96 0.39
CA ILE A 67 -8.13 -1.97 1.56
C ILE A 67 -9.52 -2.53 1.20
N ARG A 68 -10.09 -2.11 0.06
CA ARG A 68 -11.42 -2.60 -0.36
C ARG A 68 -11.46 -4.10 -0.60
N SER A 69 -10.33 -4.70 -0.99
CA SER A 69 -10.21 -6.13 -1.32
C SER A 69 -9.63 -6.95 -0.18
N THR A 70 -9.29 -6.33 0.96
CA THR A 70 -8.79 -7.05 2.12
C THR A 70 -9.81 -8.07 2.63
N GLY A 71 -9.33 -9.22 3.10
CA GLY A 71 -10.15 -10.33 3.57
C GLY A 71 -10.88 -11.13 2.50
N TYR A 72 -10.59 -10.90 1.21
CA TYR A 72 -11.17 -11.74 0.15
C TYR A 72 -10.69 -13.18 0.27
N SER A 73 -11.61 -14.10 0.57
CA SER A 73 -11.34 -15.54 0.73
C SER A 73 -12.03 -16.40 -0.32
N GLY A 74 -12.58 -15.79 -1.39
CA GLY A 74 -13.33 -16.48 -2.42
C GLY A 74 -14.84 -16.30 -2.25
N CYS A 75 -15.52 -17.36 -1.78
CA CYS A 75 -16.97 -17.49 -1.91
C CYS A 75 -17.79 -16.79 -0.80
N ARG A 76 -17.33 -16.80 0.46
CA ARG A 76 -18.05 -16.21 1.61
C ARG A 76 -17.20 -15.16 2.32
N ALA A 77 -17.86 -14.32 3.12
CA ALA A 77 -17.17 -13.43 4.05
C ALA A 77 -16.23 -14.22 4.97
N ILE A 78 -15.13 -13.58 5.35
CA ILE A 78 -14.05 -14.20 6.14
C ILE A 78 -14.53 -14.75 7.49
N GLU A 79 -15.58 -14.17 8.07
CA GLU A 79 -16.20 -14.61 9.34
C GLU A 79 -16.90 -15.97 9.25
N LYS A 80 -17.22 -16.42 8.04
CA LYS A 80 -17.86 -17.71 7.78
C LYS A 80 -16.92 -18.71 7.10
N MET A 81 -15.65 -18.35 6.98
CA MET A 81 -14.61 -19.17 6.37
C MET A 81 -13.64 -19.66 7.45
N ASN A 82 -13.21 -20.90 7.32
CA ASN A 82 -12.21 -21.49 8.19
C ASN A 82 -10.87 -21.57 7.46
N ILE A 83 -9.96 -20.64 7.76
CA ILE A 83 -8.69 -20.53 7.04
C ILE A 83 -7.55 -21.06 7.89
N ASN A 84 -6.88 -22.07 7.37
CA ASN A 84 -5.67 -22.63 7.94
C ASN A 84 -4.43 -22.18 7.18
N GLN A 85 -3.30 -22.12 7.87
CA GLN A 85 -2.01 -21.76 7.29
C GLN A 85 -1.01 -22.88 7.55
N ILE A 86 -0.63 -23.59 6.49
CA ILE A 86 0.40 -24.62 6.54
C ILE A 86 1.74 -24.14 5.96
N ALA A 87 1.79 -23.00 5.27
CA ALA A 87 3.03 -22.46 4.74
C ALA A 87 4.05 -22.16 5.85
N ASN A 88 5.31 -22.51 5.60
CA ASN A 88 6.42 -22.11 6.46
C ASN A 88 6.82 -20.64 6.21
N ALA A 89 7.45 -20.03 7.22
CA ALA A 89 7.96 -18.67 7.17
C ALA A 89 8.90 -18.43 5.95
N PRO A 90 8.97 -17.20 5.41
CA PRO A 90 8.29 -15.98 5.87
C PRO A 90 6.81 -15.94 5.48
N ILE A 91 5.95 -15.76 6.47
CA ILE A 91 4.50 -15.57 6.32
C ILE A 91 3.98 -14.95 7.64
N PRO A 92 3.01 -14.02 7.63
CA PRO A 92 2.49 -13.44 8.86
C PRO A 92 1.59 -14.43 9.62
N SER A 93 0.95 -13.93 10.68
CA SER A 93 -0.15 -14.60 11.35
C SER A 93 -1.24 -15.02 10.34
N PRO A 94 -1.89 -16.19 10.53
CA PRO A 94 -2.92 -16.70 9.63
C PRO A 94 -4.00 -15.68 9.33
N MET A 95 -4.48 -15.68 8.08
CA MET A 95 -5.58 -14.83 7.66
C MET A 95 -6.87 -15.24 8.36
N GLY A 96 -7.52 -14.28 9.02
CA GLY A 96 -8.78 -14.49 9.72
C GLY A 96 -9.35 -13.16 10.17
N VAL A 97 -10.50 -13.21 10.86
CA VAL A 97 -11.25 -11.99 11.24
C VAL A 97 -10.40 -10.97 12.00
N ASN A 98 -9.41 -11.38 12.79
CA ASN A 98 -8.57 -10.44 13.53
C ASN A 98 -7.31 -9.96 12.77
N THR A 99 -7.06 -10.45 11.55
CA THR A 99 -5.79 -10.26 10.84
C THR A 99 -5.91 -9.79 9.40
N ILE A 100 -7.11 -9.79 8.79
CA ILE A 100 -7.31 -9.30 7.41
C ILE A 100 -6.92 -7.83 7.23
N ILE A 101 -7.05 -7.05 8.30
CA ILE A 101 -6.64 -5.67 8.42
C ILE A 101 -6.10 -5.48 9.83
N THR A 102 -4.85 -5.03 9.92
CA THR A 102 -4.24 -4.65 11.18
C THR A 102 -3.38 -3.41 10.96
N GLY A 103 -2.88 -2.82 12.03
CA GLY A 103 -1.95 -1.70 11.91
C GLY A 103 -1.20 -1.42 13.20
N SER A 104 -0.38 -0.39 13.11
CA SER A 104 0.46 0.10 14.20
C SER A 104 0.32 1.62 14.25
N ASP A 105 -0.20 2.14 15.36
CA ASP A 105 -0.37 3.58 15.61
C ASP A 105 0.92 4.12 16.24
N ALA A 106 1.38 5.29 15.78
CA ALA A 106 2.61 5.88 16.28
C ALA A 106 2.39 6.63 17.60
N ASP A 107 2.60 5.94 18.74
CA ASP A 107 2.56 6.55 20.08
C ASP A 107 3.64 7.65 20.27
N SER A 108 4.78 7.51 19.58
CA SER A 108 5.87 8.48 19.59
C SER A 108 6.71 8.41 18.32
N ALA A 109 7.77 9.21 18.25
CA ALA A 109 8.72 9.15 17.14
C ALA A 109 9.48 7.80 17.02
N THR A 110 9.41 6.93 18.04
CA THR A 110 10.18 5.67 18.06
C THR A 110 9.37 4.47 18.54
N THR A 111 8.10 4.63 18.88
CA THR A 111 7.27 3.55 19.44
C THR A 111 5.94 3.50 18.73
N TRP A 112 5.50 2.27 18.48
CA TRP A 112 4.21 1.98 17.88
C TRP A 112 3.42 0.98 18.73
N SER A 113 2.12 1.17 18.79
CA SER A 113 1.19 0.27 19.47
C SER A 113 -0.01 0.00 18.55
N PRO A 114 -0.26 -1.25 18.14
CA PRO A 114 0.61 -2.43 18.23
C PRO A 114 2.01 -2.23 17.64
N SER A 115 2.97 -3.08 18.00
CA SER A 115 4.32 -3.03 17.42
C SER A 115 4.26 -3.26 15.90
N THR A 116 5.13 -2.57 15.16
CA THR A 116 5.31 -2.81 13.73
C THR A 116 5.85 -4.23 13.47
N PRO A 117 5.71 -4.77 12.24
CA PRO A 117 6.39 -6.00 11.86
C PRO A 117 7.89 -5.91 12.16
N ALA A 118 8.43 -6.92 12.83
CA ALA A 118 9.80 -6.90 13.37
C ALA A 118 10.86 -6.66 12.28
N GLU A 119 10.56 -7.11 11.06
CA GLU A 119 11.39 -6.97 9.86
C GLU A 119 11.56 -5.52 9.40
N LEU A 120 10.61 -4.64 9.73
CA LEU A 120 10.71 -3.20 9.41
C LEU A 120 11.65 -2.46 10.37
N GLY A 121 11.89 -3.00 11.57
CA GLY A 121 12.78 -2.41 12.58
C GLY A 121 12.54 -0.92 12.80
N THR A 122 13.62 -0.11 12.77
CA THR A 122 13.56 1.35 12.93
C THR A 122 13.49 2.10 11.59
N THR A 123 13.10 1.43 10.50
CA THR A 123 13.08 2.05 9.16
C THR A 123 11.83 2.89 8.90
N VAL A 124 10.76 2.65 9.66
CA VAL A 124 9.53 3.44 9.61
C VAL A 124 9.81 4.84 10.15
N ILE A 125 9.36 5.87 9.44
CA ILE A 125 9.48 7.26 9.91
C ILE A 125 8.57 7.43 11.14
N GLY A 126 9.16 7.93 12.23
CA GLY A 126 8.44 8.19 13.48
C GLY A 126 7.24 9.13 13.32
N GLY A 127 6.17 8.88 14.09
CA GLY A 127 4.93 9.65 13.98
C GLY A 127 4.12 9.38 12.71
N THR A 128 4.40 8.26 12.01
CA THR A 128 3.60 7.77 10.89
C THR A 128 3.06 6.38 11.21
N ASP A 129 1.86 6.08 10.73
CA ASP A 129 1.18 4.82 11.00
C ASP A 129 1.57 3.75 9.99
N VAL A 130 1.35 2.50 10.38
CA VAL A 130 1.54 1.32 9.54
C VAL A 130 0.21 0.59 9.41
N ILE A 131 -0.08 0.08 8.22
CA ILE A 131 -1.26 -0.73 7.95
C ILE A 131 -0.87 -2.01 7.22
N THR A 132 -1.39 -3.15 7.67
CA THR A 132 -1.18 -4.47 7.08
C THR A 132 -2.51 -5.02 6.57
N LEU A 133 -2.50 -5.55 5.36
CA LEU A 133 -3.68 -6.03 4.65
C LEU A 133 -3.43 -7.45 4.14
N GLN A 134 -4.32 -8.39 4.47
CA GLN A 134 -4.27 -9.76 3.96
C GLN A 134 -5.47 -10.06 3.06
N ARG A 135 -5.25 -10.74 1.94
CA ARG A 135 -6.30 -11.18 1.02
C ARG A 135 -5.85 -12.31 0.10
N GLY A 136 -6.82 -13.09 -0.38
CA GLY A 136 -6.72 -13.82 -1.63
C GLY A 136 -6.95 -12.89 -2.83
N THR A 137 -6.43 -13.28 -4.00
CA THR A 137 -6.73 -12.66 -5.29
C THR A 137 -7.00 -13.77 -6.29
N SER A 138 -8.21 -13.79 -6.84
CA SER A 138 -8.60 -14.74 -7.88
C SER A 138 -7.85 -14.43 -9.17
N CYS A 139 -7.43 -15.50 -9.83
CA CYS A 139 -6.87 -15.46 -11.17
C CYS A 139 -7.36 -16.66 -12.01
N GLY A 140 -8.49 -17.27 -11.59
CA GLY A 140 -9.18 -18.33 -12.34
C GLY A 140 -8.48 -19.68 -12.35
N ALA A 141 -7.59 -19.96 -11.38
CA ALA A 141 -6.98 -21.28 -11.25
C ALA A 141 -7.95 -22.24 -10.54
N THR A 142 -8.79 -22.90 -11.34
CA THR A 142 -9.73 -23.92 -10.85
C THR A 142 -9.12 -25.32 -10.97
N LEU A 143 -9.57 -26.22 -10.10
CA LEU A 143 -9.16 -27.62 -10.09
C LEU A 143 -9.65 -28.36 -11.34
N THR A 144 -8.83 -29.27 -11.88
CA THR A 144 -9.27 -30.19 -12.95
C THR A 144 -9.79 -31.52 -12.41
N GLU A 145 -9.44 -31.87 -11.17
CA GLU A 145 -9.85 -33.09 -10.46
C GLU A 145 -9.85 -32.84 -8.95
N ASN A 146 -10.48 -33.74 -8.19
CA ASN A 146 -10.57 -33.62 -6.74
C ASN A 146 -9.22 -33.93 -6.09
N ILE A 147 -8.90 -33.22 -5.01
CA ILE A 147 -7.72 -33.47 -4.17
C ILE A 147 -8.12 -34.42 -3.04
N GLY A 148 -7.50 -35.59 -3.02
CA GLY A 148 -7.62 -36.61 -2.00
C GLY A 148 -6.84 -36.30 -0.72
N SER A 149 -6.81 -37.28 0.20
CA SER A 149 -6.29 -37.10 1.55
C SER A 149 -4.76 -37.10 1.68
N SER A 150 -4.04 -37.45 0.61
CA SER A 150 -2.57 -37.58 0.58
C SER A 150 -1.97 -37.07 -0.73
N ASP A 151 -2.72 -36.26 -1.46
CA ASP A 151 -2.27 -35.72 -2.73
C ASP A 151 -1.35 -34.54 -2.44
N GLY A 152 -0.06 -34.70 -2.75
CA GLY A 152 0.95 -33.65 -2.59
C GLY A 152 0.98 -32.65 -3.75
N GLU A 153 0.07 -32.79 -4.72
CA GLU A 153 -0.05 -31.96 -5.90
C GLU A 153 -1.50 -31.49 -6.10
N ILE A 154 -1.65 -30.24 -6.53
CA ILE A 154 -2.92 -29.60 -6.84
C ILE A 154 -3.01 -29.40 -8.36
N PRO A 155 -3.91 -30.12 -9.04
CA PRO A 155 -4.04 -30.05 -10.49
C PRO A 155 -4.97 -28.91 -10.89
N VAL A 156 -4.43 -27.88 -11.57
CA VAL A 156 -5.18 -26.70 -12.03
C VAL A 156 -5.26 -26.63 -13.55
N VAL A 157 -6.33 -26.00 -14.06
CA VAL A 157 -6.58 -25.87 -15.50
C VAL A 157 -5.53 -25.00 -16.21
N LEU A 158 -5.15 -25.38 -17.44
CA LEU A 158 -4.37 -24.57 -18.36
C LEU A 158 -5.27 -23.85 -19.40
N PRO A 159 -4.92 -22.61 -19.81
CA PRO A 159 -3.74 -21.85 -19.38
C PRO A 159 -3.97 -21.22 -18.00
N ASN A 160 -3.00 -21.42 -17.10
CA ASN A 160 -3.04 -20.79 -15.79
C ASN A 160 -2.65 -19.30 -15.92
N SER A 161 -3.64 -18.40 -15.77
CA SER A 161 -3.42 -16.96 -15.90
C SER A 161 -2.70 -16.34 -14.69
N CYS A 162 -2.63 -17.07 -13.57
CA CYS A 162 -1.98 -16.63 -12.34
C CYS A 162 -0.45 -16.54 -12.47
N LYS A 163 0.18 -17.15 -13.48
CA LYS A 163 1.66 -17.26 -13.59
C LYS A 163 2.28 -17.78 -12.29
N ILE A 164 1.72 -18.88 -11.75
CA ILE A 164 2.19 -19.47 -10.50
C ILE A 164 3.61 -19.96 -10.70
N SER A 165 4.48 -19.64 -9.74
CA SER A 165 5.87 -20.07 -9.71
C SER A 165 6.21 -20.75 -8.40
N GLU A 166 7.31 -21.51 -8.37
CA GLU A 166 7.83 -22.05 -7.12
C GLU A 166 8.02 -20.94 -6.08
N LYS A 167 7.73 -21.27 -4.81
CA LYS A 167 7.78 -20.39 -3.63
C LYS A 167 6.71 -19.32 -3.53
N ASP A 168 5.83 -19.17 -4.53
CA ASP A 168 4.61 -18.36 -4.38
C ASP A 168 3.79 -18.87 -3.19
N ILE A 169 3.12 -17.95 -2.47
CA ILE A 169 2.10 -18.32 -1.49
C ILE A 169 0.73 -18.25 -2.14
N LEU A 170 0.01 -19.35 -2.05
CA LEU A 170 -1.32 -19.50 -2.58
C LEU A 170 -2.28 -19.85 -1.46
N MET A 171 -3.56 -19.67 -1.74
CA MET A 171 -4.65 -20.14 -0.90
C MET A 171 -5.58 -20.98 -1.76
N ILE A 172 -5.82 -22.22 -1.38
CA ILE A 172 -6.91 -23.02 -1.94
C ILE A 172 -8.14 -22.84 -1.04
N ALA A 173 -9.30 -22.56 -1.61
CA ALA A 173 -10.52 -22.42 -0.82
C ALA A 173 -11.76 -22.91 -1.57
N ASP A 174 -12.71 -23.45 -0.81
CA ASP A 174 -14.10 -23.64 -1.22
C ASP A 174 -15.00 -22.59 -0.49
N CYS A 175 -16.29 -22.87 -0.30
CA CYS A 175 -17.19 -21.97 0.44
C CYS A 175 -17.21 -22.19 1.97
N GLU A 176 -16.36 -23.06 2.52
CA GLU A 176 -16.32 -23.39 3.95
C GLU A 176 -14.90 -23.31 4.53
N ASP A 177 -13.92 -23.88 3.84
CA ASP A 177 -12.53 -24.01 4.31
C ASP A 177 -11.53 -23.42 3.31
N GLY A 178 -10.46 -22.83 3.84
CA GLY A 178 -9.31 -22.33 3.09
C GLY A 178 -7.99 -22.83 3.66
N HIS A 179 -7.00 -23.07 2.81
CA HIS A 179 -5.64 -23.40 3.22
C HIS A 179 -4.62 -22.54 2.50
N ILE A 180 -3.80 -21.82 3.27
CA ILE A 180 -2.67 -21.04 2.78
C ILE A 180 -1.40 -21.92 2.80
N PHE A 181 -0.76 -22.07 1.64
CA PHE A 181 0.39 -22.94 1.45
C PHE A 181 1.42 -22.30 0.52
N ARG A 182 2.68 -22.76 0.62
CA ARG A 182 3.78 -22.38 -0.26
C ARG A 182 3.96 -23.41 -1.36
N VAL A 183 4.06 -22.95 -2.60
CA VAL A 183 4.33 -23.82 -3.77
C VAL A 183 5.74 -24.40 -3.67
N THR A 184 5.87 -25.72 -3.76
CA THR A 184 7.16 -26.44 -3.75
C THR A 184 7.69 -26.76 -5.14
N SER A 185 6.81 -26.99 -6.10
CA SER A 185 7.17 -27.36 -7.48
C SER A 185 6.03 -27.02 -8.43
N ILE A 186 6.36 -26.75 -9.70
CA ILE A 186 5.39 -26.60 -10.78
C ILE A 186 5.70 -27.63 -11.86
N ASN A 187 4.78 -28.57 -12.06
CA ASN A 187 4.91 -29.66 -13.01
C ASN A 187 3.95 -29.44 -14.18
N ASP A 188 4.47 -28.93 -15.29
CA ASP A 188 3.75 -28.83 -16.55
C ASP A 188 3.79 -30.19 -17.25
N ASN A 189 2.69 -30.94 -17.16
CA ASN A 189 2.55 -32.17 -17.91
C ASN A 189 2.45 -31.81 -19.40
N SER A 190 3.55 -31.97 -20.14
CA SER A 190 3.62 -31.68 -21.57
C SER A 190 2.52 -32.42 -22.33
N GLY A 191 1.55 -31.67 -22.89
CA GLY A 191 0.38 -32.24 -23.59
C GLY A 191 -0.87 -32.44 -22.73
N SER A 192 -0.86 -32.06 -21.46
CA SER A 192 -2.03 -32.03 -20.57
C SER A 192 -2.77 -30.69 -20.66
N THR A 193 -4.06 -30.71 -20.34
CA THR A 193 -4.86 -29.49 -20.07
C THR A 193 -4.73 -29.00 -18.63
N SER A 194 -3.82 -29.60 -17.85
CA SER A 194 -3.58 -29.28 -16.44
C SER A 194 -2.10 -29.00 -16.14
N GLN A 195 -1.88 -28.15 -15.15
CA GLN A 195 -0.62 -27.89 -14.48
C GLN A 195 -0.73 -28.40 -13.04
N ALA A 196 0.25 -29.16 -12.56
CA ALA A 196 0.27 -29.68 -11.19
C ALA A 196 1.14 -28.78 -10.29
N ILE A 197 0.57 -28.34 -9.16
CA ILE A 197 1.21 -27.47 -8.17
C ILE A 197 1.56 -28.30 -6.93
N GLY A 198 2.84 -28.52 -6.66
CA GLY A 198 3.27 -29.24 -5.46
C GLY A 198 3.20 -28.37 -4.19
N HIS A 199 2.90 -28.98 -3.04
CA HIS A 199 2.84 -28.30 -1.73
C HIS A 199 3.37 -29.16 -0.56
N ASN A 200 4.43 -29.92 -0.79
CA ASN A 200 4.99 -30.79 0.25
C ASN A 200 5.63 -30.03 1.44
N SER A 201 6.03 -30.80 2.45
CA SER A 201 6.55 -30.41 3.76
C SER A 201 7.96 -29.83 3.74
N THR A 202 8.59 -29.72 2.56
CA THR A 202 9.84 -28.97 2.41
C THR A 202 9.63 -27.48 2.67
N LEU A 203 8.47 -26.94 2.26
CA LEU A 203 8.11 -25.53 2.43
C LEU A 203 6.81 -25.32 3.20
N ASN A 204 6.17 -26.40 3.64
CA ASN A 204 4.95 -26.39 4.41
C ASN A 204 5.13 -27.24 5.68
N GLN A 205 4.22 -27.09 6.64
CA GLN A 205 4.23 -27.86 7.88
C GLN A 205 3.83 -29.32 7.66
N THR A 206 3.14 -29.62 6.56
CA THR A 206 2.61 -30.94 6.22
C THR A 206 2.44 -31.11 4.70
N ASP A 207 2.28 -32.35 4.24
CA ASP A 207 2.02 -32.74 2.83
C ASP A 207 0.52 -32.80 2.49
N ASN A 208 -0.37 -32.58 3.46
CA ASN A 208 -1.82 -32.66 3.27
C ASN A 208 -2.55 -31.43 3.81
N PHE A 209 -3.69 -31.09 3.22
CA PHE A 209 -4.63 -30.15 3.83
C PHE A 209 -5.36 -30.84 4.97
N CYS A 210 -5.37 -30.25 6.14
CA CYS A 210 -5.96 -30.84 7.33
C CYS A 210 -7.44 -30.47 7.42
N LYS A 211 -8.27 -31.35 7.98
CA LYS A 211 -9.61 -30.90 8.36
C LYS A 211 -9.49 -29.95 9.53
N SER A 212 -10.03 -28.76 9.34
CA SER A 212 -10.28 -27.82 10.41
C SER A 212 -11.79 -27.76 10.61
N TYR A 213 -12.25 -27.84 11.85
CA TYR A 213 -13.62 -27.46 12.20
C TYR A 213 -13.56 -26.09 12.87
N PRO A 214 -14.49 -25.17 12.62
CA PRO A 214 -14.70 -24.09 13.57
C PRO A 214 -14.91 -24.77 14.92
N ALA A 215 -14.19 -24.36 15.97
CA ALA A 215 -14.40 -24.94 17.28
C ALA A 215 -15.87 -24.72 17.65
N SER A 216 -16.71 -25.74 17.48
CA SER A 216 -18.06 -25.72 18.01
C SER A 216 -17.95 -26.03 19.49
N ASP A 217 -17.41 -25.09 20.24
CA ASP A 217 -17.74 -25.01 21.66
C ASP A 217 -19.07 -24.24 21.74
N PRO A 218 -20.18 -24.87 22.14
CA PRO A 218 -21.42 -24.14 22.40
C PRO A 218 -21.30 -23.11 23.53
N ASP A 219 -20.23 -23.14 24.32
CA ASP A 219 -19.97 -22.25 25.47
C ASP A 219 -18.81 -21.24 25.24
N ASP A 220 -18.08 -21.28 24.11
CA ASP A 220 -16.99 -20.34 23.75
C ASP A 220 -17.14 -19.81 22.30
N PRO A 221 -17.60 -18.55 22.12
CA PRO A 221 -17.85 -17.98 20.79
C PRO A 221 -16.59 -17.46 20.08
N SER A 222 -15.38 -17.70 20.59
CA SER A 222 -14.15 -17.21 19.94
C SER A 222 -13.63 -18.17 18.85
N PRO A 223 -13.21 -17.67 17.67
CA PRO A 223 -12.58 -18.50 16.65
C PRO A 223 -11.17 -18.90 17.11
N ALA A 224 -11.04 -20.11 17.68
CA ALA A 224 -9.75 -20.72 17.95
C ALA A 224 -8.97 -20.94 16.64
N PRO A 225 -7.63 -20.79 16.62
CA PRO A 225 -6.83 -21.13 15.45
C PRO A 225 -7.02 -22.60 15.10
N SER A 226 -7.34 -22.85 13.84
CA SER A 226 -7.65 -24.14 13.25
C SER A 226 -6.53 -25.16 13.50
N VAL A 227 -6.67 -26.02 14.52
CA VAL A 227 -5.70 -27.07 14.79
C VAL A 227 -5.85 -28.15 13.71
N CYS A 228 -4.80 -28.37 12.93
CA CYS A 228 -4.77 -29.50 12.00
C CYS A 228 -4.90 -30.82 12.76
N LEU A 229 -6.02 -31.52 12.58
CA LEU A 229 -6.24 -32.82 13.20
C LEU A 229 -5.32 -33.88 12.57
N THR A 230 -4.63 -34.64 13.42
CA THR A 230 -3.76 -35.73 12.95
C THR A 230 -4.62 -36.85 12.33
N GLY A 231 -4.32 -37.23 11.08
CA GLY A 231 -4.99 -38.32 10.37
C GLY A 231 -6.28 -37.98 9.61
N GLU A 232 -6.76 -36.72 9.67
CA GLU A 232 -7.93 -36.25 8.94
C GLU A 232 -7.53 -35.19 7.91
N SER A 233 -7.69 -35.52 6.62
CA SER A 233 -7.36 -34.59 5.53
C SER A 233 -8.61 -33.94 4.96
N LYS A 234 -8.56 -32.62 4.75
CA LYS A 234 -9.55 -31.88 3.97
C LYS A 234 -9.37 -32.27 2.51
N GLN A 235 -10.47 -32.69 1.90
CA GLN A 235 -10.55 -32.92 0.47
C GLN A 235 -11.15 -31.67 -0.18
N TYR A 236 -10.57 -31.24 -1.28
CA TYR A 236 -11.11 -30.16 -2.11
C TYR A 236 -11.67 -30.78 -3.39
N ASN A 237 -12.94 -30.51 -3.70
CA ASN A 237 -13.55 -30.97 -4.93
C ASN A 237 -13.36 -29.94 -6.05
N TYR A 238 -13.83 -30.26 -7.25
CA TYR A 238 -13.76 -29.40 -8.44
C TYR A 238 -14.37 -27.98 -8.29
N ASP A 239 -15.11 -27.71 -7.22
CA ASP A 239 -15.71 -26.42 -6.90
C ASP A 239 -14.76 -25.48 -6.12
N ALA A 240 -13.62 -25.98 -5.65
CA ALA A 240 -12.61 -25.15 -5.03
C ALA A 240 -11.74 -24.40 -6.07
N GLU A 241 -11.22 -23.26 -5.64
CA GLU A 241 -10.37 -22.38 -6.44
C GLU A 241 -9.05 -22.11 -5.72
N VAL A 242 -7.99 -21.94 -6.51
CA VAL A 242 -6.68 -21.51 -6.05
C VAL A 242 -6.52 -20.00 -6.30
N PHE A 243 -6.28 -19.27 -5.22
CA PHE A 243 -6.05 -17.83 -5.18
C PHE A 243 -4.58 -17.53 -4.93
N LYS A 244 -4.08 -16.41 -5.44
CA LYS A 244 -2.83 -15.84 -4.89
C LYS A 244 -3.12 -15.25 -3.53
N PHE A 245 -2.35 -15.64 -2.52
CA PHE A 245 -2.43 -15.00 -1.22
C PHE A 245 -1.45 -13.83 -1.16
N SER A 246 -1.82 -12.74 -0.50
CA SER A 246 -0.95 -11.59 -0.30
C SER A 246 -1.18 -11.02 1.08
N ALA A 247 -0.08 -10.64 1.74
CA ALA A 247 -0.08 -9.93 2.99
C ALA A 247 0.88 -8.75 2.89
N ILE A 248 0.34 -7.56 2.64
CA ILE A 248 1.12 -6.36 2.31
C ILE A 248 1.00 -5.36 3.45
N THR A 249 2.15 -4.86 3.90
CA THR A 249 2.25 -3.77 4.86
C THR A 249 2.65 -2.47 4.15
N TYR A 250 1.87 -1.41 4.36
CA TYR A 250 2.18 -0.06 3.88
C TYR A 250 2.66 0.82 5.04
N PHE A 251 3.71 1.58 4.79
CA PHE A 251 4.36 2.43 5.78
C PHE A 251 5.18 3.55 5.10
N ILE A 252 5.58 4.55 5.88
CA ILE A 252 6.41 5.65 5.39
C ILE A 252 7.88 5.42 5.79
N LYS A 253 8.78 5.58 4.83
CA LYS A 253 10.23 5.44 5.00
C LYS A 253 10.93 6.41 4.05
N LEU A 254 12.17 6.80 4.35
CA LEU A 254 12.99 7.56 3.42
C LEU A 254 13.24 6.75 2.12
N GLY A 255 12.87 7.35 1.01
CA GLY A 255 13.10 6.89 -0.35
C GLY A 255 14.58 6.89 -0.74
N HIS A 256 14.87 6.41 -1.94
CA HIS A 256 16.24 6.39 -2.49
C HIS A 256 16.83 7.80 -2.66
N ASN A 257 15.98 8.80 -2.81
CA ASN A 257 16.34 10.22 -2.93
C ASN A 257 16.53 10.92 -1.56
N GLY A 258 16.34 10.21 -0.44
CA GLY A 258 16.42 10.77 0.91
C GLY A 258 15.18 11.54 1.34
N GLU A 259 14.11 11.56 0.54
CA GLU A 259 12.82 12.16 0.87
C GLU A 259 11.85 11.09 1.40
N PRO A 260 10.87 11.44 2.24
CA PRO A 260 9.81 10.52 2.63
C PRO A 260 9.04 9.97 1.43
N ALA A 261 8.74 8.67 1.48
CA ALA A 261 7.99 7.96 0.46
C ALA A 261 7.06 6.93 1.10
N LEU A 262 6.00 6.56 0.38
CA LEU A 262 5.19 5.40 0.67
C LEU A 262 5.90 4.14 0.18
N TRP A 263 6.06 3.16 1.07
CA TRP A 263 6.66 1.87 0.80
C TRP A 263 5.65 0.74 1.02
N SER A 264 5.88 -0.39 0.35
CA SER A 264 5.22 -1.67 0.65
C SER A 264 6.22 -2.73 1.09
N TYR A 265 5.82 -3.54 2.06
CA TYR A 265 6.51 -4.74 2.50
C TYR A 265 5.60 -5.95 2.30
N ASP A 266 6.04 -6.90 1.48
CA ASP A 266 5.36 -8.19 1.33
C ASP A 266 5.80 -9.14 2.44
N GLN A 267 4.90 -9.44 3.37
CA GLN A 267 5.17 -10.30 4.52
C GLN A 267 5.31 -11.78 4.13
N THR A 268 4.98 -12.16 2.89
CA THR A 268 5.11 -13.54 2.38
C THR A 268 6.50 -13.83 1.80
N THR A 269 7.33 -12.79 1.71
CA THR A 269 8.67 -12.82 1.11
C THR A 269 9.70 -12.32 2.11
N ALA A 270 10.89 -12.94 2.13
CA ALA A 270 11.96 -12.52 3.03
C ALA A 270 12.41 -11.09 2.70
N THR A 271 12.93 -10.37 3.71
CA THR A 271 13.56 -9.06 3.46
C THR A 271 14.76 -9.19 2.54
N GLY A 272 14.95 -8.23 1.65
CA GLY A 272 16.06 -8.22 0.70
C GLY A 272 16.08 -6.95 -0.14
N ALA A 273 16.80 -7.00 -1.27
CA ALA A 273 16.99 -5.83 -2.14
C ALA A 273 15.68 -5.26 -2.71
N ASN A 274 14.65 -6.10 -2.88
CA ASN A 274 13.37 -5.73 -3.49
C ASN A 274 12.18 -5.79 -2.51
N ASN A 275 12.43 -6.05 -1.22
CA ASN A 275 11.39 -6.14 -0.19
C ASN A 275 11.93 -5.64 1.15
N PRO A 276 11.43 -4.51 1.68
CA PRO A 276 10.36 -3.66 1.14
C PRO A 276 10.73 -2.93 -0.16
N SER A 277 9.72 -2.48 -0.90
CA SER A 277 9.85 -1.70 -2.15
C SER A 277 9.23 -0.30 -2.02
N GLU A 278 9.87 0.69 -2.65
CA GLU A 278 9.36 2.06 -2.71
C GLU A 278 8.25 2.15 -3.75
N LEU A 279 7.14 2.80 -3.39
CA LEU A 279 5.98 2.94 -4.26
C LEU A 279 5.81 4.37 -4.78
N ILE A 280 5.77 5.36 -3.87
CA ILE A 280 5.50 6.76 -4.21
C ILE A 280 6.35 7.70 -3.37
N GLU A 281 7.18 8.49 -4.04
CA GLU A 281 7.95 9.58 -3.44
C GLU A 281 7.06 10.76 -3.01
N GLY A 282 7.49 11.48 -1.98
CA GLY A 282 6.85 12.72 -1.53
C GLY A 282 5.62 12.50 -0.65
N ILE A 283 5.40 11.27 -0.16
CA ILE A 283 4.42 11.01 0.90
C ILE A 283 5.15 11.14 2.24
N GLU A 284 4.93 12.26 2.92
CA GLU A 284 5.59 12.66 4.17
C GLU A 284 5.04 11.93 5.39
N ASN A 285 3.72 11.70 5.43
CA ASN A 285 3.07 11.04 6.56
C ASN A 285 1.85 10.23 6.10
N LEU A 286 1.57 9.13 6.79
CA LEU A 286 0.39 8.28 6.67
C LEU A 286 -0.23 8.14 8.07
N GLN A 287 -1.53 8.38 8.18
CA GLN A 287 -2.32 8.17 9.40
C GLN A 287 -3.56 7.35 9.06
N VAL A 288 -3.95 6.46 9.97
CA VAL A 288 -5.05 5.52 9.77
C VAL A 288 -5.97 5.48 10.98
N LEU A 289 -7.25 5.76 10.75
CA LEU A 289 -8.31 5.47 11.70
C LEU A 289 -9.15 4.29 11.21
N TYR A 290 -9.53 3.42 12.12
CA TYR A 290 -10.30 2.20 11.86
C TYR A 290 -11.74 2.42 12.32
N GLY A 291 -12.68 2.20 11.41
CA GLY A 291 -14.11 2.26 11.66
C GLY A 291 -14.61 0.93 12.17
N ALA A 292 -14.94 0.87 13.46
CA ALA A 292 -15.50 -0.30 14.11
C ALA A 292 -17.03 -0.22 14.18
N ASP A 293 -17.67 -1.36 13.98
CA ASP A 293 -19.10 -1.63 14.20
C ASP A 293 -19.22 -2.38 15.53
N ASP A 294 -19.70 -1.70 16.58
CA ASP A 294 -19.73 -2.25 17.93
C ASP A 294 -21.01 -3.03 18.24
N ASN A 295 -22.05 -2.89 17.40
CA ASN A 295 -23.37 -3.46 17.60
C ASN A 295 -23.79 -4.46 16.50
N ASP A 296 -22.90 -4.75 15.56
CA ASP A 296 -23.05 -5.67 14.42
C ASP A 296 -24.25 -5.30 13.51
N ASP A 297 -24.49 -4.00 13.30
CA ASP A 297 -25.55 -3.49 12.42
C ASP A 297 -25.09 -3.06 11.01
N ASP A 298 -23.84 -3.39 10.67
CA ASP A 298 -23.11 -3.01 9.45
C ASP A 298 -22.87 -1.50 9.30
N ILE A 299 -22.96 -0.74 10.40
CA ILE A 299 -22.69 0.70 10.44
C ILE A 299 -21.52 0.99 11.38
N VAL A 300 -20.65 1.91 10.95
CA VAL A 300 -19.52 2.33 11.79
C VAL A 300 -20.02 3.20 12.95
N ASP A 301 -19.77 2.76 14.17
CA ASP A 301 -20.06 3.51 15.40
C ASP A 301 -18.95 4.51 15.74
N ARG A 302 -17.69 4.12 15.51
CA ARG A 302 -16.52 4.92 15.89
C ARG A 302 -15.35 4.76 14.94
N TYR A 303 -14.60 5.85 14.76
CA TYR A 303 -13.28 5.85 14.13
C TYR A 303 -12.20 6.08 15.20
N VAL A 304 -11.31 5.10 15.37
CA VAL A 304 -10.26 5.11 16.40
C VAL A 304 -8.93 4.57 15.85
N THR A 305 -7.82 4.79 16.56
CA THR A 305 -6.49 4.35 16.09
C THR A 305 -6.31 2.83 16.24
N ALA A 306 -5.28 2.29 15.58
CA ALA A 306 -4.94 0.86 15.70
C ALA A 306 -4.72 0.43 17.16
N LYS A 307 -4.14 1.33 17.97
CA LYS A 307 -3.93 1.10 19.40
C LYS A 307 -5.23 0.78 20.13
N VAL A 308 -6.25 1.62 19.93
CA VAL A 308 -7.55 1.47 20.62
C VAL A 308 -8.24 0.17 20.20
N ILE A 309 -8.25 -0.14 18.90
CA ILE A 309 -8.80 -1.40 18.39
C ILE A 309 -8.08 -2.60 19.00
N ASN A 310 -6.75 -2.59 19.01
CA ASN A 310 -5.96 -3.70 19.49
C ASN A 310 -6.08 -3.91 21.00
N ASP A 311 -6.02 -2.83 21.79
CA ASP A 311 -6.14 -2.91 23.25
C ASP A 311 -7.52 -3.44 23.68
N ALA A 312 -8.56 -3.26 22.85
CA ALA A 312 -9.90 -3.79 23.04
C ALA A 312 -10.14 -5.18 22.41
N ASN A 313 -9.21 -5.70 21.60
CA ASN A 313 -9.36 -6.89 20.75
C ASN A 313 -10.53 -6.80 19.75
N ASP A 314 -10.79 -5.62 19.19
CA ASP A 314 -11.93 -5.35 18.31
C ASP A 314 -11.55 -5.38 16.80
N TRP A 315 -10.49 -6.09 16.41
CA TRP A 315 -10.07 -6.15 14.99
C TRP A 315 -11.11 -6.83 14.10
N ASP A 316 -11.85 -7.79 14.68
CA ASP A 316 -13.00 -8.46 14.10
C ASP A 316 -14.17 -7.52 13.77
N LYS A 317 -14.28 -6.37 14.45
CA LYS A 317 -15.34 -5.37 14.24
C LYS A 317 -15.00 -4.30 13.21
N VAL A 318 -13.77 -4.30 12.68
CA VAL A 318 -13.33 -3.27 11.73
C VAL A 318 -13.95 -3.54 10.35
N ILE A 319 -14.84 -2.63 9.92
CA ILE A 319 -15.53 -2.69 8.62
C ILE A 319 -15.10 -1.56 7.66
N SER A 320 -14.37 -0.55 8.14
CA SER A 320 -13.82 0.51 7.28
C SER A 320 -12.49 1.08 7.80
N ALA A 321 -11.76 1.78 6.94
CA ALA A 321 -10.56 2.53 7.31
C ALA A 321 -10.60 3.94 6.70
N GLN A 322 -10.27 4.95 7.49
CA GLN A 322 -10.01 6.31 7.05
C GLN A 322 -8.51 6.52 6.94
N ILE A 323 -8.05 6.74 5.71
CA ILE A 323 -6.65 6.99 5.38
C ILE A 323 -6.46 8.48 5.20
N SER A 324 -5.47 9.05 5.90
CA SER A 324 -5.03 10.43 5.69
C SER A 324 -3.53 10.44 5.39
N ILE A 325 -3.16 11.09 4.29
CA ILE A 325 -1.76 11.27 3.88
C ILE A 325 -1.40 12.74 3.82
N LEU A 326 -0.18 13.06 4.25
CA LEU A 326 0.45 14.36 4.01
C LEU A 326 1.44 14.18 2.86
N ALA A 327 1.21 14.86 1.74
CA ALA A 327 2.13 14.86 0.61
C ALA A 327 2.91 16.18 0.56
N GLN A 328 4.17 16.10 0.12
CA GLN A 328 5.07 17.24 -0.05
C GLN A 328 5.70 17.26 -1.45
N THR A 329 6.12 18.44 -1.90
CA THR A 329 6.89 18.57 -3.14
C THR A 329 8.31 18.07 -2.94
N LEU A 330 8.86 17.40 -3.95
CA LEU A 330 10.27 17.01 -3.99
C LEU A 330 11.19 18.21 -4.24
N ASP A 331 10.70 19.23 -4.93
CA ASP A 331 11.38 20.50 -5.10
C ASP A 331 11.32 21.35 -3.83
N THR A 332 12.46 21.97 -3.50
CA THR A 332 12.61 22.97 -2.43
C THR A 332 12.58 24.40 -2.97
N ASN A 333 12.48 25.36 -2.04
CA ASN A 333 12.52 26.80 -2.29
C ASN A 333 11.45 27.24 -3.32
N LEU A 334 10.27 26.63 -3.25
CA LEU A 334 9.12 26.98 -4.08
C LEU A 334 8.37 28.20 -3.52
N THR A 335 8.45 28.40 -2.21
CA THR A 335 7.82 29.51 -1.49
C THR A 335 8.85 30.34 -0.75
N THR A 336 8.54 31.61 -0.48
CA THR A 336 9.39 32.54 0.28
C THR A 336 9.32 32.34 1.79
N SER A 337 8.36 31.55 2.26
CA SER A 337 8.16 31.18 3.66
C SER A 337 7.64 29.76 3.75
N ASN A 338 8.04 29.01 4.77
CA ASN A 338 7.57 27.64 4.96
C ASN A 338 6.06 27.59 5.21
N GLN A 339 5.37 26.72 4.47
CA GLN A 339 3.95 26.42 4.68
C GLN A 339 3.79 25.57 5.95
N SER A 340 2.87 25.95 6.84
CA SER A 340 2.41 25.07 7.93
C SER A 340 1.06 24.46 7.57
N VAL A 341 0.83 23.21 7.94
CA VAL A 341 -0.39 22.46 7.59
C VAL A 341 -0.94 21.76 8.83
N GLU A 342 -2.24 21.84 9.06
CA GLU A 342 -2.93 21.06 10.07
C GLU A 342 -3.09 19.61 9.58
N PHE A 343 -2.59 18.66 10.35
CA PHE A 343 -2.67 17.24 10.01
C PHE A 343 -2.81 16.41 11.29
N ASN A 344 -3.84 15.57 11.33
CA ASN A 344 -4.22 14.74 12.47
C ASN A 344 -4.27 15.49 13.83
N GLY A 345 -4.83 16.71 13.81
CA GLY A 345 -4.98 17.54 15.01
C GLY A 345 -3.70 18.26 15.49
N SER A 346 -2.62 18.18 14.71
CA SER A 346 -1.35 18.88 14.97
C SER A 346 -0.95 19.79 13.82
N THR A 347 -0.35 20.94 14.14
CA THR A 347 0.29 21.81 13.15
C THR A 347 1.65 21.24 12.76
N ILE A 348 1.81 20.80 11.52
CA ILE A 348 3.10 20.40 10.95
C ILE A 348 3.73 21.63 10.29
N ALA A 349 4.83 22.11 10.87
CA ALA A 349 5.60 23.21 10.32
C ALA A 349 6.42 22.72 9.13
N GLY A 350 6.23 23.34 7.97
CA GLY A 350 7.01 23.00 6.80
C GLY A 350 8.47 23.42 6.92
N THR A 351 9.28 22.79 6.09
CA THR A 351 10.71 23.06 5.91
C THR A 351 11.01 23.36 4.45
N GLU A 352 12.13 24.07 4.22
CA GLU A 352 12.75 24.24 2.89
C GLU A 352 11.87 24.86 1.81
N GLY A 353 10.84 25.63 2.17
CA GLY A 353 9.94 26.28 1.23
C GLY A 353 9.16 25.31 0.33
N ARG A 354 8.97 24.05 0.75
CA ARG A 354 8.18 23.03 0.04
C ARG A 354 6.67 23.32 0.15
N LEU A 355 5.91 22.88 -0.86
CA LEU A 355 4.45 22.85 -0.76
C LEU A 355 4.03 21.53 -0.11
N ARG A 356 3.00 21.60 0.74
CA ARG A 356 2.42 20.46 1.44
C ARG A 356 0.90 20.46 1.29
N ARG A 357 0.31 19.27 1.21
CA ARG A 357 -1.15 19.12 1.14
C ARG A 357 -1.59 17.80 1.76
N VAL A 358 -2.68 17.88 2.51
CA VAL A 358 -3.36 16.71 3.09
C VAL A 358 -4.38 16.17 2.10
N PHE A 359 -4.42 14.85 2.00
CA PHE A 359 -5.46 14.12 1.29
C PHE A 359 -6.01 13.02 2.19
N SER A 360 -7.32 12.85 2.19
CA SER A 360 -7.97 11.83 3.01
C SER A 360 -9.03 11.08 2.21
N SER A 361 -9.23 9.81 2.55
CA SER A 361 -10.24 8.94 1.97
C SER A 361 -10.80 8.01 3.04
N THR A 362 -12.10 7.71 2.99
CA THR A 362 -12.74 6.73 3.87
C THR A 362 -13.18 5.54 3.01
N ILE A 363 -12.74 4.35 3.38
CA ILE A 363 -12.82 3.15 2.55
C ILE A 363 -13.49 2.03 3.34
N ALA A 364 -14.62 1.54 2.85
CA ALA A 364 -15.27 0.33 3.38
C ALA A 364 -14.55 -0.93 2.90
N ILE A 365 -14.46 -1.92 3.79
CA ILE A 365 -13.91 -3.26 3.53
C ILE A 365 -15.03 -4.13 2.96
N ARG A 366 -14.92 -4.53 1.69
CA ARG A 366 -16.04 -5.23 1.02
C ARG A 366 -16.24 -6.67 1.47
N ASN A 367 -15.22 -7.29 2.07
CA ASN A 367 -15.28 -8.70 2.48
C ASN A 367 -15.61 -8.86 3.98
N ARG A 368 -16.15 -7.79 4.58
CA ARG A 368 -16.70 -7.71 5.94
C ARG A 368 -18.20 -7.52 5.90
N VAL A 369 -18.63 -6.52 5.15
CA VAL A 369 -20.04 -6.13 4.97
C VAL A 369 -20.72 -7.12 4.01
N GLN A 370 -21.72 -7.88 4.47
CA GLN A 370 -22.55 -8.74 3.59
C GLN A 370 -24.04 -8.65 3.89
#